data_AF-X1AT42-F1
#
_entry.id   AF-X1AT42-F1
#
_cell.length_a   1.000
_cell.length_b   1.000
_cell.length_c   1.000
_cell.angle_alpha   90.00
_cell.angle_beta   90.00
_cell.angle_gamma   90.00
#
_symmetry.space_group_name_H-M   'P 1'
#
loop_
_entity.id
_entity.type
_entity.pdbx_description
1 polymer ?
#
loop_
_entity_poly.entity_id
_entity_poly.type
_entity_poly.pdbx_seq_one_letter_code
_entity_poly.pdbx_strand_id
1 'polypeptide(L)'
;QRIKEVIAEYNLNRFIVASCTPRTHESLFQETCQEAGLNKYLFEMVNIRDQCSWVHMTEKEKATEKAKDLIRMGVAKSRLLRPQSEEKLQITQTALIIGGGVSGMSAALNIANQGFMVYLVEKEKFLGGNLRYLNVLYPTQEDASILLNEITEKVMKNRNIQLFLSSKLKDVKGYI
;
A
#
# COMPACT_ATOMS: atom_id res chain seq x y z
N GLN A 1 -11.75 4.17 20.21
CA GLN A 1 -12.65 4.95 21.09
C GLN A 1 -11.91 5.53 22.30
N ARG A 2 -11.33 4.70 23.18
CA ARG A 2 -10.57 5.15 24.36
C ARG A 2 -9.45 6.16 24.08
N ILE A 3 -8.72 6.03 22.97
CA ILE A 3 -7.65 6.99 22.59
C ILE A 3 -8.20 8.41 22.43
N LYS A 4 -9.32 8.57 21.71
CA LYS A 4 -9.96 9.87 21.47
C LYS A 4 -10.43 10.51 22.77
N GLU A 5 -11.04 9.70 23.63
CA GLU A 5 -11.49 10.14 24.97
C GLU A 5 -10.31 10.66 25.80
N VAL A 6 -9.20 9.91 25.87
CA VAL A 6 -8.02 10.29 26.65
C VAL A 6 -7.36 11.56 26.08
N ILE A 7 -7.30 11.71 24.75
CA ILE A 7 -6.78 12.94 24.13
C ILE A 7 -7.60 14.17 24.57
N ALA A 8 -8.94 14.05 24.56
CA ALA A 8 -9.83 15.13 24.98
C ALA A 8 -9.80 15.36 26.51
N GLU A 9 -9.92 14.29 27.30
CA GLU A 9 -9.96 14.30 28.77
C GLU A 9 -8.73 14.98 29.37
N TYR A 10 -7.54 14.67 28.85
CA TYR A 10 -6.27 15.19 29.38
C TYR A 10 -5.68 16.33 28.54
N ASN A 11 -6.41 16.82 27.53
CA ASN A 11 -5.94 17.84 26.59
C ASN A 11 -4.53 17.53 26.03
N LEU A 12 -4.35 16.30 25.54
CA LEU A 12 -3.05 15.81 25.09
C LEU A 12 -2.63 16.51 23.81
N ASN A 13 -1.37 16.94 23.77
CA ASN A 13 -0.74 17.54 22.58
C ASN A 13 0.22 16.58 21.87
N ARG A 14 0.46 15.38 22.41
CA ARG A 14 1.26 14.29 21.83
C ARG A 14 0.61 12.96 22.19
N PHE A 15 0.71 11.97 21.32
CA PHE A 15 0.24 10.61 21.63
C PHE A 15 1.27 9.59 21.19
N ILE A 16 1.60 8.64 22.08
CA ILE A 16 2.63 7.64 21.84
C ILE A 16 2.03 6.25 22.05
N VAL A 17 2.24 5.35 21.09
CA VAL A 17 1.82 3.95 21.22
C VAL A 17 3.05 3.06 21.20
N ALA A 18 3.29 2.34 22.30
CA ALA A 18 4.32 1.31 22.37
C ALA A 18 3.70 -0.04 22.01
N SER A 19 3.94 -0.53 20.78
CA SER A 19 3.36 -1.78 20.30
C SER A 19 4.18 -2.38 19.14
N CYS A 20 3.59 -2.49 17.94
CA CYS A 20 4.16 -3.09 16.74
C CYS A 20 4.95 -2.10 15.87
N THR A 21 5.37 -2.57 14.70
CA THR A 21 6.03 -1.74 13.68
C THR A 21 5.13 -0.61 13.16
N PRO A 22 5.68 0.61 12.94
CA PRO A 22 4.93 1.72 12.36
C PRO A 22 4.36 1.39 10.97
N ARG A 23 5.02 0.50 10.22
CA ARG A 23 4.61 0.10 8.87
C ARG A 23 3.21 -0.51 8.76
N THR A 24 2.61 -0.93 9.88
CA THR A 24 1.34 -1.66 9.88
C THR A 24 0.16 -0.82 10.36
N HIS A 25 0.31 -0.15 11.51
CA HIS A 25 -0.82 0.48 12.21
C HIS A 25 -0.61 1.97 12.47
N GLU A 26 0.51 2.57 12.04
CA GLU A 26 0.76 4.00 12.27
C GLU A 26 -0.33 4.87 11.63
N SER A 27 -0.72 4.61 10.38
CA SER A 27 -1.79 5.35 9.69
C SER A 27 -3.11 5.29 10.46
N LEU A 28 -3.49 4.12 10.99
CA LEU A 28 -4.71 3.94 11.78
C LEU A 28 -4.70 4.77 13.08
N PHE A 29 -3.59 4.79 13.80
CA PHE A 29 -3.47 5.59 15.02
C PHE A 29 -3.40 7.08 14.71
N GLN A 30 -2.73 7.46 13.62
CA GLN A 30 -2.67 8.82 13.11
C GLN A 30 -4.08 9.35 12.77
N GLU A 31 -4.88 8.58 12.05
CA GLU A 31 -6.29 8.90 11.76
C GLU A 31 -7.10 9.04 13.06
N THR A 32 -6.95 8.09 14.00
CA THR A 32 -7.63 8.16 15.29
C THR A 32 -7.28 9.43 16.08
N CYS A 33 -6.01 9.85 16.05
CA CYS A 33 -5.55 11.10 16.67
C CYS A 33 -6.13 12.32 15.96
N GLN A 34 -6.13 12.31 14.62
CA GLN A 34 -6.66 13.39 13.80
C GLN A 34 -8.16 13.61 14.04
N GLU A 35 -8.94 12.52 14.14
CA GLU A 35 -10.36 12.58 14.50
C GLU A 35 -10.60 13.13 15.91
N ALA A 36 -9.61 13.07 16.80
CA ALA A 36 -9.65 13.68 18.14
C ALA A 36 -9.11 15.12 18.16
N GLY A 37 -8.80 15.70 16.99
CA GLY A 37 -8.26 17.06 16.87
C GLY A 37 -6.74 17.17 17.08
N LEU A 38 -6.04 16.05 17.30
CA LEU A 38 -4.58 16.02 17.43
C LEU A 38 -3.93 15.86 16.04
N ASN A 39 -3.04 16.78 15.65
CA ASN A 39 -2.33 16.69 14.38
C ASN A 39 -1.58 15.34 14.27
N LYS A 40 -1.77 14.63 13.16
CA LYS A 40 -1.24 13.27 12.98
C LYS A 40 0.28 13.16 13.07
N TYR A 41 1.01 14.23 12.80
CA TYR A 41 2.48 14.27 12.90
C TYR A 41 2.98 14.53 14.33
N LEU A 42 2.05 14.61 15.30
CA LEU A 42 2.33 14.67 16.74
C LEU A 42 2.15 13.30 17.41
N PHE A 43 1.89 12.27 16.62
CA PHE A 43 1.85 10.87 17.03
C PHE A 43 3.23 10.22 16.87
N GLU A 44 3.58 9.29 17.77
CA GLU A 44 4.78 8.45 17.65
C GLU A 44 4.47 6.97 17.94
N MET A 45 4.96 6.08 17.08
CA MET A 45 4.90 4.64 17.30
C MET A 45 6.25 4.12 17.82
N VAL A 46 6.25 3.45 18.97
CA VAL A 46 7.42 2.80 19.55
C VAL A 46 7.29 1.29 19.38
N ASN A 47 8.21 0.68 18.62
CA ASN A 47 8.16 -0.75 18.31
C ASN A 47 8.78 -1.58 19.44
N ILE A 48 7.94 -2.07 20.35
CA ILE A 48 8.34 -2.97 21.45
C ILE A 48 7.96 -4.44 21.17
N ARG A 49 7.48 -4.76 19.98
CA ARG A 49 7.12 -6.12 19.58
C ARG A 49 8.16 -6.72 18.65
N ASP A 50 8.12 -6.34 17.37
CA ASP A 50 8.96 -6.89 16.31
C ASP A 50 10.46 -6.62 16.60
N GLN A 51 10.77 -5.48 17.22
CA GLN A 51 12.14 -5.10 17.59
C GLN A 51 12.49 -5.36 19.07
N CYS A 52 11.56 -5.91 19.86
CA CYS A 52 11.81 -6.22 21.26
C CYS A 52 11.26 -7.58 21.67
N SER A 53 9.97 -7.70 22.00
CA SER A 53 9.44 -8.94 22.60
C SER A 53 9.62 -10.19 21.74
N TRP A 54 9.51 -10.11 20.41
CA TRP A 54 9.65 -11.26 19.50
C TRP A 54 11.08 -11.75 19.34
N VAL A 55 12.07 -10.87 19.49
CA VAL A 55 13.48 -11.22 19.29
C VAL A 55 14.24 -11.44 20.60
N HIS A 56 13.62 -11.13 21.74
CA HIS A 56 14.18 -11.32 23.10
C HIS A 56 13.27 -12.21 23.97
N MET A 57 12.62 -13.22 23.38
CA MET A 57 11.61 -14.05 24.07
C MET A 57 12.15 -14.77 25.31
N THR A 58 13.45 -15.08 25.32
CA THR A 58 14.16 -15.80 26.39
C THR A 58 14.83 -14.88 27.42
N GLU A 59 14.90 -13.57 27.17
CA GLU A 59 15.59 -12.59 28.04
C GLU A 59 14.61 -11.50 28.50
N LYS A 60 13.55 -11.90 29.22
CA LYS A 60 12.40 -11.04 29.53
C LYS A 60 12.75 -9.78 30.32
N GLU A 61 13.67 -9.88 31.28
CA GLU A 61 14.11 -8.75 32.09
C GLU A 61 14.83 -7.72 31.21
N LYS A 62 15.77 -8.16 30.37
CA LYS A 62 16.47 -7.30 29.43
C LYS A 62 15.55 -6.75 28.34
N ALA A 63 14.58 -7.54 27.88
CA ALA A 63 13.55 -7.09 26.93
C ALA A 63 12.69 -5.97 27.55
N THR A 64 12.40 -6.05 28.84
CA THR A 64 11.65 -5.01 29.56
C THR A 64 12.47 -3.72 29.68
N GLU A 65 13.76 -3.81 30.04
CA GLU A 65 14.63 -2.64 30.08
C GLU A 65 14.80 -2.01 28.70
N LYS A 66 14.99 -2.83 27.67
CA LYS A 66 15.02 -2.36 26.28
C LYS A 66 13.72 -1.65 25.89
N ALA A 67 12.56 -2.20 26.25
CA ALA A 67 11.27 -1.58 25.95
C ALA A 67 11.12 -0.20 26.64
N LYS A 68 11.55 -0.07 27.90
CA LYS A 68 11.58 1.21 28.62
C LYS A 68 12.48 2.22 27.90
N ASP A 69 13.65 1.81 27.44
CA ASP A 69 14.58 2.67 26.72
C ASP A 69 14.00 3.13 25.38
N LEU A 70 13.38 2.21 24.62
CA LEU A 70 12.68 2.53 23.38
C LEU A 70 11.55 3.53 23.60
N ILE A 71 10.76 3.36 24.66
CA ILE A 71 9.70 4.31 25.02
C ILE A 71 10.29 5.66 25.40
N ARG A 72 11.38 5.68 26.18
CA ARG A 72 12.08 6.93 26.55
C ARG A 72 12.60 7.67 25.33
N MET A 73 13.15 6.95 24.35
CA MET A 73 13.58 7.51 23.07
C MET A 73 12.40 8.08 22.27
N GLY A 74 11.29 7.34 22.19
CA GLY A 74 10.05 7.80 21.55
C GLY A 74 9.53 9.10 22.19
N VAL A 75 9.45 9.14 23.52
CA VAL A 75 9.07 10.36 24.28
C VAL A 75 10.01 11.52 23.97
N ALA A 76 11.33 11.29 23.98
CA ALA A 76 12.31 12.33 23.69
C ALA A 76 12.11 12.93 22.29
N LYS A 77 11.85 12.10 21.27
CA LYS A 77 11.51 12.54 19.92
C LYS A 77 10.17 13.27 19.88
N SER A 78 9.12 12.72 20.49
CA SER A 78 7.78 13.30 20.48
C SER A 78 7.73 14.72 21.04
N ARG A 79 8.56 15.04 22.05
CA ARG A 79 8.68 16.39 22.60
C ARG A 79 9.13 17.42 21.57
N LEU A 80 9.86 17.01 20.53
CA LEU A 80 10.39 17.88 19.49
C LEU A 80 9.56 17.86 18.19
N LEU A 81 8.58 16.96 18.07
CA LEU A 81 7.68 16.92 16.92
C LEU A 81 6.92 18.24 16.79
N ARG A 82 6.64 18.63 15.53
CA ARG A 82 5.88 19.82 15.18
C ARG A 82 4.71 19.41 14.31
N PRO A 83 3.54 20.08 14.44
CA PRO A 83 2.43 19.81 13.55
C PRO A 83 2.85 20.07 12.10
N GLN A 84 2.45 19.19 11.19
CA GLN A 84 2.67 19.36 9.75
C GLN A 84 1.34 19.38 9.01
N SER A 85 1.36 19.96 7.82
CA SER A 85 0.27 19.93 6.84
C SER A 85 0.64 19.03 5.68
N GLU A 86 -0.35 18.37 5.11
CA GLU A 86 -0.17 17.64 3.86
C GLU A 86 -0.34 18.56 2.67
N GLU A 87 0.57 18.42 1.71
CA GLU A 87 0.42 19.08 0.42
C GLU A 87 -0.64 18.35 -0.41
N LYS A 88 -1.51 19.12 -1.05
CA LYS A 88 -2.48 18.58 -2.01
C LYS A 88 -1.79 18.40 -3.35
N LEU A 89 -1.55 17.16 -3.72
CA LEU A 89 -0.95 16.81 -5.00
C LEU A 89 -2.04 16.59 -6.05
N GLN A 90 -1.81 17.08 -7.27
CA GLN A 90 -2.69 16.80 -8.40
C GLN A 90 -2.42 15.40 -8.92
N ILE A 91 -3.45 14.56 -8.98
CA ILE A 91 -3.36 13.21 -9.51
C ILE A 91 -3.71 13.23 -11.00
N THR A 92 -2.74 12.82 -11.83
CA THR A 92 -2.99 12.57 -13.25
C THR A 92 -3.93 11.38 -13.38
N GLN A 93 -5.08 11.56 -14.02
CA GLN A 93 -6.16 10.57 -14.13
C GLN A 93 -5.86 9.48 -15.18
N THR A 94 -4.67 8.88 -15.08
CA THR A 94 -4.19 7.83 -15.99
C THR A 94 -3.47 6.74 -15.21
N ALA A 95 -3.59 5.50 -15.65
CA ALA A 95 -2.86 4.37 -15.07
C ALA A 95 -1.82 3.81 -16.05
N LEU A 96 -0.70 3.33 -15.51
CA LEU A 96 0.29 2.54 -16.22
C LEU A 96 0.25 1.10 -15.67
N ILE A 97 -0.01 0.13 -16.52
CA ILE A 97 0.01 -1.29 -16.21
C ILE A 97 1.21 -1.93 -16.90
N ILE A 98 2.03 -2.64 -16.12
CA ILE A 98 3.25 -3.30 -16.59
C ILE A 98 3.00 -4.81 -16.56
N GLY A 99 2.99 -5.43 -17.74
CA GLY A 99 2.68 -6.84 -17.97
C GLY A 99 1.27 -7.04 -18.51
N GLY A 100 1.19 -7.59 -19.72
CA GLY A 100 -0.02 -7.97 -20.44
C GLY A 100 -0.47 -9.42 -20.18
N GLY A 101 -0.20 -9.96 -19.00
CA GLY A 101 -0.80 -11.22 -18.54
C GLY A 101 -2.27 -11.06 -18.14
N VAL A 102 -2.93 -12.16 -17.75
CA VAL A 102 -4.35 -12.14 -17.34
C VAL A 102 -4.67 -11.12 -16.24
N SER A 103 -3.78 -10.94 -15.26
CA SER A 103 -3.93 -9.96 -14.19
C SER A 103 -3.83 -8.52 -14.70
N GLY A 104 -2.81 -8.22 -15.52
CA GLY A 104 -2.61 -6.89 -16.07
C GLY A 104 -3.69 -6.49 -17.06
N MET A 105 -4.12 -7.41 -17.93
CA MET A 105 -5.27 -7.17 -18.83
C MET A 105 -6.56 -6.93 -18.06
N SER A 106 -6.82 -7.71 -17.01
CA SER A 106 -8.00 -7.52 -16.14
C SER A 106 -7.97 -6.17 -15.44
N ALA A 107 -6.83 -5.77 -14.89
CA ALA A 107 -6.65 -4.47 -14.24
C ALA A 107 -6.83 -3.32 -15.24
N ALA A 108 -6.25 -3.43 -16.43
CA ALA A 108 -6.38 -2.43 -17.48
C ALA A 108 -7.84 -2.25 -17.91
N LEU A 109 -8.57 -3.34 -18.13
CA LEU A 109 -10.00 -3.28 -18.46
C LEU A 109 -10.84 -2.68 -17.34
N ASN A 110 -10.59 -3.06 -16.09
CA ASN A 110 -11.35 -2.54 -14.95
C ASN A 110 -11.21 -1.02 -14.80
N ILE A 111 -9.99 -0.49 -14.95
CA ILE A 111 -9.71 0.94 -14.89
C ILE A 111 -10.27 1.67 -16.13
N ALA A 112 -10.06 1.12 -17.31
CA ALA A 112 -10.52 1.70 -18.57
C ALA A 112 -12.05 1.79 -18.67
N ASN A 113 -12.77 0.79 -18.15
CA ASN A 113 -14.23 0.76 -18.13
C ASN A 113 -14.84 1.79 -17.16
N GLN A 114 -14.07 2.29 -16.20
CA GLN A 114 -14.46 3.43 -15.35
C GLN A 114 -14.20 4.78 -16.03
N GLY A 115 -13.65 4.80 -17.25
CA GLY A 115 -13.42 6.00 -18.03
C GLY A 115 -12.01 6.58 -17.94
N PHE A 116 -11.08 5.91 -17.25
CA PHE A 116 -9.70 6.38 -17.11
C PHE A 116 -8.80 5.85 -18.22
N MET A 117 -7.84 6.67 -18.67
CA MET A 117 -6.85 6.24 -19.66
C MET A 117 -5.84 5.28 -19.05
N VAL A 118 -5.53 4.20 -19.76
CA VAL A 118 -4.60 3.16 -19.33
C VAL A 118 -3.53 2.95 -20.39
N TYR A 119 -2.26 2.98 -19.98
CA TYR A 119 -1.14 2.53 -20.78
C TYR A 119 -0.79 1.10 -20.34
N LEU A 120 -0.92 0.13 -21.24
CA LEU A 120 -0.59 -1.28 -20.97
C LEU A 120 0.71 -1.64 -21.70
N VAL A 121 1.78 -1.94 -20.95
CA VAL A 121 3.11 -2.26 -21.48
C VAL A 121 3.39 -3.75 -21.32
N GLU A 122 3.63 -4.45 -22.42
CA GLU A 122 3.98 -5.87 -22.45
C GLU A 122 5.34 -6.06 -23.15
N LYS A 123 6.23 -6.80 -22.49
CA LYS A 123 7.60 -7.05 -22.96
C LYS A 123 7.65 -7.98 -24.17
N GLU A 124 6.69 -8.88 -24.30
CA GLU A 124 6.57 -9.85 -25.37
C GLU A 124 5.78 -9.28 -26.56
N LYS A 125 5.83 -10.01 -27.67
CA LYS A 125 5.05 -9.68 -28.89
C LYS A 125 3.54 -9.89 -28.74
N PHE A 126 3.10 -10.58 -27.68
CA PHE A 126 1.71 -11.00 -27.52
C PHE A 126 1.26 -10.88 -26.07
N LEU A 127 -0.02 -10.55 -25.90
CA LEU A 127 -0.71 -10.58 -24.61
C LEU A 127 -0.99 -12.02 -24.15
N GLY A 128 -1.23 -12.19 -22.84
CA GLY A 128 -1.69 -13.44 -22.23
C GLY A 128 -0.79 -13.95 -21.10
N GLY A 129 0.52 -13.67 -21.15
CA GLY A 129 1.47 -14.18 -20.15
C GLY A 129 1.38 -15.70 -19.98
N ASN A 130 1.40 -16.18 -18.74
CA ASN A 130 1.36 -17.62 -18.44
C ASN A 130 0.08 -18.32 -18.91
N LEU A 131 -1.04 -17.59 -19.07
CA LEU A 131 -2.30 -18.17 -19.51
C LEU A 131 -2.18 -18.82 -20.91
N ARG A 132 -1.27 -18.32 -21.75
CA ARG A 132 -1.00 -18.88 -23.09
C ARG A 132 -0.45 -20.30 -23.08
N TYR A 133 0.14 -20.73 -21.97
CA TYR A 133 0.76 -22.05 -21.85
C TYR A 133 -0.16 -23.06 -21.17
N LEU A 134 -1.37 -22.64 -20.76
CA LEU A 134 -2.36 -23.52 -20.17
C LEU A 134 -3.28 -24.04 -21.27
N ASN A 135 -3.67 -25.31 -21.17
CA ASN A 135 -4.69 -25.91 -22.02
C ASN A 135 -6.07 -25.80 -21.38
N VAL A 136 -6.17 -26.11 -20.09
CA VAL A 136 -7.43 -26.20 -19.35
C VAL A 136 -7.33 -25.46 -18.03
N LEU A 137 -8.41 -24.75 -17.65
CA LEU A 137 -8.52 -24.01 -16.40
C LEU A 137 -9.27 -24.82 -15.34
N TYR A 138 -8.65 -25.02 -14.19
CA TYR A 138 -9.33 -25.58 -13.02
C TYR A 138 -9.99 -24.46 -12.20
N PRO A 139 -11.19 -24.67 -11.60
CA PRO A 139 -11.99 -25.89 -11.57
C PRO A 139 -12.99 -26.06 -12.72
N THR A 140 -13.15 -25.07 -13.59
CA THR A 140 -14.21 -25.05 -14.62
C THR A 140 -14.00 -26.09 -15.73
N GLN A 141 -12.78 -26.60 -15.89
CA GLN A 141 -12.36 -27.50 -16.98
C GLN A 141 -12.55 -26.88 -18.37
N GLU A 142 -12.60 -25.55 -18.46
CA GLU A 142 -12.73 -24.81 -19.72
C GLU A 142 -11.37 -24.65 -20.41
N ASP A 143 -11.38 -24.56 -21.74
CA ASP A 143 -10.19 -24.26 -22.53
C ASP A 143 -9.68 -22.84 -22.20
N ALA A 144 -8.41 -22.75 -21.80
CA ALA A 144 -7.79 -21.49 -21.41
C ALA A 144 -7.74 -20.46 -22.55
N SER A 145 -7.74 -20.93 -23.81
CA SER A 145 -7.76 -20.07 -24.99
C SER A 145 -9.05 -19.26 -25.11
N ILE A 146 -10.18 -19.76 -24.59
CA ILE A 146 -11.46 -19.04 -24.61
C ILE A 146 -11.34 -17.75 -23.80
N LEU A 147 -10.93 -17.87 -22.53
CA LEU A 147 -10.71 -16.73 -21.65
C LEU A 147 -9.65 -15.78 -22.19
N LEU A 148 -8.54 -16.34 -22.69
CA LEU A 148 -7.44 -15.55 -23.24
C LEU A 148 -7.90 -14.71 -24.45
N ASN A 149 -8.64 -15.31 -25.38
CA ASN A 149 -9.11 -14.62 -26.57
C ASN A 149 -10.11 -13.52 -26.20
N GLU A 150 -11.06 -13.82 -25.31
CA GLU A 150 -12.06 -12.86 -24.87
C GLU A 150 -11.42 -11.62 -24.21
N ILE A 151 -10.51 -11.82 -23.27
CA ILE A 151 -9.88 -10.69 -22.56
C ILE A 151 -8.95 -9.90 -23.48
N THR A 152 -8.21 -10.58 -24.37
CA THR A 152 -7.32 -9.94 -25.34
C THR A 152 -8.11 -9.08 -26.32
N GLU A 153 -9.24 -9.59 -26.83
CA GLU A 153 -10.12 -8.84 -27.72
C GLU A 153 -10.71 -7.60 -27.04
N LYS A 154 -11.17 -7.74 -25.79
CA LYS A 154 -11.66 -6.61 -24.99
C LYS A 154 -10.58 -5.54 -24.82
N VAL A 155 -9.35 -5.93 -24.51
CA VAL A 155 -8.22 -5.00 -24.37
C VAL A 155 -7.95 -4.27 -25.67
N MET A 156 -7.85 -4.99 -26.80
CA MET A 156 -7.53 -4.38 -28.10
C MET A 156 -8.62 -3.45 -28.62
N LYS A 157 -9.89 -3.69 -28.28
CA LYS A 157 -11.02 -2.85 -28.71
C LYS A 157 -11.28 -1.65 -27.79
N ASN A 158 -10.71 -1.61 -26.59
CA ASN A 158 -10.99 -0.56 -25.64
C ASN A 158 -10.21 0.73 -25.99
N ARG A 159 -10.94 1.81 -26.29
CA ARG A 159 -10.37 3.10 -26.69
C ARG A 159 -9.59 3.80 -25.58
N ASN A 160 -9.85 3.46 -24.32
CA ASN A 160 -9.15 3.99 -23.17
C ASN A 160 -7.89 3.17 -22.82
N ILE A 161 -7.55 2.14 -23.60
CA ILE A 161 -6.33 1.35 -23.40
C ILE A 161 -5.38 1.59 -24.58
N GLN A 162 -4.22 2.18 -24.29
CA GLN A 162 -3.11 2.24 -25.21
C GLN A 162 -2.14 1.11 -24.94
N LEU A 163 -2.06 0.17 -25.89
CA LEU A 163 -1.26 -1.05 -25.79
C LEU A 163 0.13 -0.86 -26.42
N PHE A 164 1.18 -1.20 -25.68
CA PHE A 164 2.56 -1.27 -26.13
C PHE A 164 3.08 -2.71 -26.02
N LEU A 165 3.14 -3.41 -27.15
CA LEU A 165 3.78 -4.72 -27.25
C LEU A 165 5.28 -4.58 -27.49
N SER A 166 6.04 -5.64 -27.20
CA SER A 166 7.51 -5.66 -27.36
C SER A 166 8.21 -4.47 -26.67
N SER A 167 7.64 -4.01 -25.56
CA SER A 167 8.02 -2.77 -24.91
C SER A 167 8.34 -3.02 -23.43
N LYS A 168 9.37 -2.35 -22.93
CA LYS A 168 9.78 -2.43 -21.53
C LYS A 168 9.85 -1.04 -20.94
N LEU A 169 9.41 -0.92 -19.70
CA LEU A 169 9.58 0.29 -18.93
C LEU A 169 11.08 0.56 -18.75
N LYS A 170 11.50 1.78 -19.09
CA LYS A 170 12.90 2.20 -19.00
C LYS A 170 13.24 2.87 -17.66
N ASP A 171 12.35 3.74 -17.19
CA ASP A 171 12.58 4.57 -16.02
C ASP A 171 11.24 5.07 -15.46
N VAL A 172 11.20 5.34 -14.15
CA VAL A 172 10.06 5.93 -13.44
C VAL A 172 10.58 7.08 -12.60
N LYS A 173 10.05 8.28 -12.85
CA LYS A 173 10.38 9.50 -12.10
C LYS A 173 9.13 10.06 -11.46
N GLY A 174 9.29 10.75 -10.34
CA GLY A 174 8.19 11.28 -9.53
C GLY A 174 8.34 10.83 -8.08
N TYR A 175 7.21 10.74 -7.38
CA TYR A 175 7.16 10.48 -5.94
C TYR A 175 6.17 9.36 -5.61
N ILE A 176 6.39 8.74 -4.44
CA ILE A 176 5.48 7.90 -3.67
C ILE A 176 5.08 8.71 -2.44
#